data_AF-A0A1X0WYM0-F1
#
_entry.id   AF-A0A1X0WYM0-F1
#
_cell.length_a   1.000
_cell.length_b   1.000
_cell.length_c   1.000
_cell.angle_alpha   90.00
_cell.angle_beta   90.00
_cell.angle_gamma   90.00
#
_symmetry.space_group_name_H-M   'P 1'
#
loop_
_entity.id
_entity.type
_entity.pdbx_description
1 polymer ?
#
loop_
_entity_poly.entity_id
_entity_poly.type
_entity_poly.pdbx_seq_one_letter_code
_entity_poly.pdbx_strand_id
1 'polypeptide(L)'
;MEFFLTSTSGEVEKQIPNTTIKKYTKREVRTCSTFEEFDKRFSRREGTWLSKGANHKTSKGRIKREFPNAAEGHFIEINSIEELLKFQREVRSELIITSATDNESIPAIEIYNDYRE
;
A
#
# COMPACT_ATOMS: atom_id res chain seq x y z
N MET A 1 -16.98 -3.03 5.64
CA MET A 1 -16.04 -2.38 4.71
C MET A 1 -14.73 -3.12 4.78
N GLU A 2 -14.09 -3.34 3.63
CA GLU A 2 -12.82 -4.04 3.57
C GLU A 2 -11.65 -3.07 3.70
N PHE A 3 -10.65 -3.43 4.51
CA PHE A 3 -9.45 -2.66 4.74
C PHE A 3 -8.20 -3.52 4.51
N PHE A 4 -7.20 -2.93 3.86
CA PHE A 4 -5.84 -3.47 3.87
C PHE A 4 -5.24 -3.35 5.27
N LEU A 5 -4.61 -4.40 5.77
CA LEU A 5 -4.01 -4.43 7.09
C LEU A 5 -2.50 -4.32 7.01
N THR A 6 -1.93 -3.41 7.79
CA THR A 6 -0.50 -3.22 7.91
C THR A 6 -0.13 -2.92 9.37
N SER A 7 1.16 -2.98 9.70
CA SER A 7 1.67 -2.70 11.03
C SER A 7 2.98 -1.92 10.94
N THR A 8 3.26 -1.08 11.93
CA THR A 8 4.49 -0.29 11.94
C THR A 8 5.73 -1.15 12.09
N SER A 9 5.68 -2.21 12.91
CA SER A 9 6.76 -3.20 13.03
C SER A 9 6.88 -4.13 11.80
N GLY A 10 5.85 -4.16 10.95
CA GLY A 10 5.65 -5.19 9.93
C GLY A 10 5.27 -6.56 10.51
N GLU A 11 4.76 -7.43 9.64
CA GLU A 11 4.51 -8.87 9.87
C GLU A 11 3.38 -9.21 10.87
N VAL A 12 2.90 -8.26 11.68
CA VAL A 12 1.84 -8.52 12.67
C VAL A 12 0.52 -8.86 12.00
N GLU A 13 0.22 -8.26 10.85
CA GLU A 13 -0.96 -8.56 10.04
C GLU A 13 -1.07 -10.04 9.66
N LYS A 14 0.06 -10.77 9.58
CA LYS A 14 0.09 -12.19 9.24
C LYS A 14 -0.45 -13.09 10.35
N GLN A 15 -0.42 -12.60 11.58
CA GLN A 15 -0.86 -13.33 12.77
C GLN A 15 -2.32 -13.03 13.13
N ILE A 16 -2.94 -12.05 12.47
CA ILE A 16 -4.32 -11.66 12.73
C ILE A 16 -5.28 -12.68 12.12
N PRO A 17 -6.11 -13.35 12.94
CA PRO A 17 -7.11 -14.29 12.44
C PRO A 17 -8.19 -13.54 11.64
N ASN A 18 -8.88 -14.26 10.76
CA ASN A 18 -9.95 -13.72 9.90
C ASN A 18 -9.49 -12.66 8.87
N THR A 19 -8.19 -12.63 8.55
CA THR A 19 -7.70 -11.89 7.38
C THR A 19 -7.77 -12.76 6.12
N THR A 20 -8.01 -12.12 4.98
CA THR A 20 -7.95 -12.76 3.65
C THR A 20 -6.76 -12.20 2.89
N ILE A 21 -5.93 -13.09 2.35
CA ILE A 21 -4.83 -12.69 1.46
C ILE A 21 -5.41 -12.38 0.08
N LYS A 22 -5.17 -11.17 -0.42
CA LYS A 22 -5.60 -10.75 -1.75
C LYS A 22 -4.49 -10.06 -2.51
N LYS A 23 -4.49 -10.27 -3.83
CA LYS A 23 -3.68 -9.50 -4.75
C LYS A 23 -4.36 -8.19 -5.08
N TYR A 24 -3.57 -7.13 -5.21
CA TYR A 24 -4.05 -5.81 -5.57
C TYR A 24 -3.10 -5.10 -6.53
N THR A 25 -3.60 -4.03 -7.14
CA THR A 25 -2.81 -3.20 -8.04
C THR A 25 -1.84 -2.36 -7.22
N LYS A 26 -0.55 -2.55 -7.46
CA LYS A 26 0.50 -1.69 -6.90
C LYS A 26 0.67 -0.46 -7.78
N ARG A 27 0.76 0.73 -7.19
CA ARG A 27 1.08 1.97 -7.88
C ARG A 27 2.48 2.41 -7.49
N GLU A 28 3.27 2.71 -8.49
CA GLU A 28 4.58 3.32 -8.29
C GLU A 28 4.53 4.79 -8.67
N VAL A 29 5.03 5.63 -7.78
CA VAL A 29 5.18 7.06 -7.98
C VAL A 29 6.66 7.41 -7.88
N ARG A 30 7.20 8.12 -8.88
CA ARG A 30 8.56 8.67 -8.83
C ARG A 30 8.52 10.19 -8.88
N THR A 31 9.50 10.80 -8.25
CA THR A 31 9.68 12.26 -8.18
C THR A 31 10.17 12.88 -9.50
N CYS A 32 10.55 12.07 -10.49
CA CYS A 32 10.84 12.54 -11.84
C CYS A 32 9.56 13.13 -12.45
N SER A 33 9.70 14.23 -13.18
CA SER A 33 8.58 14.93 -13.83
C SER A 33 8.21 14.33 -15.18
N THR A 34 9.16 13.70 -15.88
CA THR A 34 8.93 13.03 -17.17
C THR A 34 9.53 11.63 -17.22
N PHE A 35 9.09 10.82 -18.20
CA PHE A 35 9.61 9.47 -18.40
C PHE A 35 11.08 9.50 -18.84
N GLU A 36 11.46 10.46 -19.67
CA GLU A 36 12.83 10.65 -20.18
C GLU A 36 13.80 11.02 -19.05
N GLU A 37 13.35 11.83 -18.08
CA GLU A 37 14.15 12.17 -16.89
C GLU A 37 14.45 10.91 -16.06
N PHE A 38 13.43 10.06 -15.86
CA PHE A 38 13.61 8.78 -15.20
C PHE A 38 14.58 7.90 -15.97
N ASP A 39 14.40 7.77 -17.28
CA ASP A 39 15.24 6.91 -18.12
C ASP A 39 16.70 7.36 -18.11
N LYS A 40 16.95 8.66 -18.18
CA LYS A 40 18.32 9.22 -18.10
C LYS A 40 19.01 8.87 -16.78
N ARG A 41 18.28 8.84 -15.67
CA ARG A 41 18.83 8.60 -14.33
C ARG A 41 18.90 7.12 -13.96
N PHE A 42 17.88 6.34 -14.31
CA PHE A 42 17.64 5.02 -13.72
C PHE A 42 17.58 3.86 -14.72
N SER A 43 17.49 4.12 -16.03
CA SER A 43 17.29 3.05 -17.04
C SER A 43 18.34 1.94 -16.98
N ARG A 44 19.59 2.27 -16.66
CA ARG A 44 20.69 1.29 -16.55
C ARG A 44 20.46 0.23 -15.46
N ARG A 45 19.75 0.56 -14.39
CA ARG A 45 19.50 -0.34 -13.25
C ARG A 45 18.07 -0.88 -13.24
N GLU A 46 17.11 -0.03 -13.61
CA GLU A 46 15.69 -0.31 -13.43
C GLU A 46 14.96 -0.60 -14.74
N GLY A 47 15.61 -0.46 -15.90
CA GLY A 47 14.96 -0.46 -17.22
C GLY A 47 14.25 0.88 -17.51
N THR A 48 13.79 1.08 -18.74
CA THR A 48 13.06 2.30 -19.11
C THR A 48 11.68 2.33 -18.46
N TRP A 49 11.16 3.52 -18.18
CA TRP A 49 9.90 3.70 -17.46
C TRP A 49 8.74 2.95 -18.12
N LEU A 50 8.62 3.08 -19.44
CA LEU A 50 7.55 2.49 -20.24
C LEU A 50 7.72 0.97 -20.45
N SER A 51 8.90 0.40 -20.18
CA SER A 51 9.12 -1.05 -20.30
C SER A 51 8.53 -1.87 -19.14
N LYS A 52 8.11 -1.22 -18.06
CA LYS A 52 7.56 -1.88 -16.87
C LYS A 52 6.24 -1.24 -16.46
N GLY A 53 5.32 -2.06 -15.99
CA GLY A 53 4.00 -1.63 -15.54
C GLY A 53 3.08 -1.21 -16.69
N ALA A 54 1.95 -0.63 -16.33
CA ALA A 54 0.90 -0.16 -17.21
C ALA A 54 0.35 1.20 -16.74
N ASN A 55 -0.58 1.80 -17.50
CA ASN A 55 -1.26 3.04 -17.15
C ASN A 55 -0.30 4.18 -16.77
N HIS A 56 0.79 4.34 -17.53
CA HIS A 56 1.80 5.37 -17.30
C HIS A 56 1.20 6.76 -17.43
N LYS A 57 1.39 7.59 -16.41
CA LYS A 57 0.83 8.95 -16.33
C LYS A 57 1.85 9.90 -15.74
N THR A 58 1.78 11.15 -16.17
CA THR A 58 2.45 12.28 -15.52
C THR A 58 1.40 13.10 -14.77
N SER A 59 1.61 13.37 -13.48
CA SER A 59 0.68 14.15 -12.67
C SER A 59 1.43 14.93 -11.59
N LYS A 60 1.14 16.22 -11.45
CA LYS A 60 1.73 17.10 -10.42
C LYS A 60 3.27 17.03 -10.36
N GLY A 61 3.93 17.03 -11.52
CA GLY A 61 5.41 16.96 -11.60
C GLY A 61 5.99 15.61 -11.18
N ARG A 62 5.17 14.55 -11.15
CA ARG A 62 5.58 13.19 -10.81
C ARG A 62 5.10 12.22 -11.88
N ILE A 63 5.87 11.18 -12.11
CA ILE A 63 5.47 10.08 -12.97
C ILE A 63 4.86 8.95 -12.14
N LYS A 64 3.80 8.34 -12.65
CA LYS A 64 3.06 7.24 -12.04
C LYS A 64 2.92 6.09 -13.04
N ARG A 65 2.93 4.86 -12.53
CA ARG A 65 2.55 3.65 -13.28
C ARG A 65 1.90 2.64 -12.34
N GLU A 66 1.19 1.70 -12.91
CA GLU A 66 0.44 0.69 -12.17
C GLU A 66 0.98 -0.71 -12.52
N PHE A 67 0.93 -1.60 -11.54
CA PHE A 67 1.27 -3.01 -11.68
C PHE A 67 0.07 -3.82 -11.18
N PRO A 68 -0.84 -4.21 -12.09
CA PRO A 68 -2.03 -4.98 -11.72
C PRO A 68 -1.65 -6.31 -11.06
N ASN A 69 -2.30 -6.62 -9.92
CA ASN A 69 -2.11 -7.86 -9.16
C ASN A 69 -0.64 -8.18 -8.77
N ALA A 70 0.22 -7.16 -8.72
CA ALA A 70 1.65 -7.33 -8.46
C ALA A 70 2.02 -7.20 -6.97
N ALA A 71 1.10 -6.74 -6.13
CA ALA A 71 1.23 -6.78 -4.69
C ALA A 71 0.19 -7.73 -4.10
N GLU A 72 0.51 -8.27 -2.94
CA GLU A 72 -0.34 -9.16 -2.17
C GLU A 72 -0.29 -8.71 -0.71
N GLY A 73 -1.40 -8.83 0.01
CA GLY A 73 -1.37 -8.66 1.45
C GLY A 73 -2.70 -8.97 2.12
N HIS A 74 -2.74 -8.68 3.42
CA HIS A 74 -3.82 -9.09 4.30
C HIS A 74 -4.94 -8.05 4.28
N PHE A 75 -6.17 -8.53 4.12
CA PHE A 75 -7.37 -7.71 4.17
C PHE A 75 -8.28 -8.20 5.28
N ILE A 76 -8.91 -7.27 5.98
CA ILE A 76 -9.90 -7.55 7.01
C ILE A 76 -11.20 -6.85 6.68
N GLU A 77 -12.31 -7.51 6.95
CA GLU A 77 -13.64 -6.92 6.83
C GLU A 77 -14.09 -6.39 8.19
N ILE A 78 -14.37 -5.09 8.26
CA ILE A 78 -14.89 -4.39 9.44
C ILE A 78 -16.15 -3.64 9.02
N ASN A 79 -17.30 -4.10 9.52
CA ASN A 79 -18.63 -3.65 9.12
C ASN A 79 -19.30 -2.75 10.16
N SER A 80 -18.70 -2.57 11.34
CA SER A 80 -19.21 -1.68 12.39
C SER A 80 -18.11 -1.05 13.23
N ILE A 81 -18.47 -0.01 13.98
CA ILE A 81 -17.56 0.60 14.97
C ILE A 81 -17.27 -0.39 16.10
N GLU A 82 -18.24 -1.20 16.49
CA GLU A 82 -18.07 -2.23 17.52
C GLU A 82 -17.04 -3.28 17.12
N GLU A 83 -17.04 -3.72 15.86
CA GLU A 83 -16.03 -4.62 15.31
C GLU A 83 -14.64 -3.96 15.30
N LEU A 84 -14.55 -2.68 14.92
CA LEU A 84 -13.30 -1.93 14.96
C LEU A 84 -12.75 -1.81 16.39
N LEU A 85 -13.61 -1.49 17.37
CA LEU A 85 -13.23 -1.38 18.78
C LEU A 85 -12.84 -2.74 19.38
N LYS A 86 -13.51 -3.82 18.98
CA LYS A 86 -13.12 -5.18 19.37
C LYS A 86 -11.74 -5.52 18.81
N PHE A 87 -11.52 -5.26 17.53
CA PHE A 87 -10.25 -5.49 16.86
C PHE A 87 -9.11 -4.69 17.52
N GLN A 88 -9.34 -3.42 17.85
CA GLN A 88 -8.38 -2.58 18.59
C GLN A 88 -7.96 -3.20 19.93
N ARG A 89 -8.91 -3.76 20.70
CA ARG A 89 -8.63 -4.43 21.97
C ARG A 89 -7.87 -5.74 21.77
N GLU A 90 -8.12 -6.47 20.69
CA GLU A 90 -7.43 -7.72 20.36
C GLU A 90 -5.95 -7.47 20.03
N VAL A 91 -5.65 -6.46 19.21
CA VAL A 91 -4.27 -6.12 18.82
C VAL A 91 -3.50 -5.32 19.88
N ARG A 92 -4.20 -4.80 20.89
CA ARG A 92 -3.63 -4.03 22.02
C ARG A 92 -2.73 -2.88 21.59
N SER A 93 -3.07 -2.26 20.47
CA SER A 93 -2.32 -1.17 19.85
C SER A 93 -3.28 -0.10 19.36
N GLU A 94 -2.77 1.08 19.04
CA GLU A 94 -3.58 2.08 18.35
C GLU A 94 -3.84 1.64 16.90
N LEU A 95 -5.00 2.01 16.38
CA LEU A 95 -5.38 1.77 15.00
C LEU A 95 -5.45 3.10 14.25
N ILE A 96 -4.75 3.20 13.13
CA ILE A 96 -4.76 4.37 12.27
C ILE A 96 -5.54 4.03 11.00
N ILE A 97 -6.64 4.74 10.75
CA ILE A 97 -7.36 4.64 9.48
C ILE A 97 -6.62 5.47 8.43
N THR A 98 -6.13 4.80 7.38
CA THR A 98 -5.25 5.39 6.36
C THR A 98 -5.52 4.76 5.00
N SER A 99 -4.59 4.89 4.06
CA SER A 99 -4.57 4.21 2.76
C SER A 99 -3.29 3.40 2.60
N ALA A 100 -3.33 2.34 1.78
CA ALA A 100 -2.13 1.57 1.47
C ALA A 100 -1.04 2.47 0.85
N THR A 101 0.22 2.27 1.28
CA THR A 101 1.35 3.14 0.91
C THR A 101 1.64 3.16 -0.58
N ASP A 102 1.39 2.04 -1.26
CA ASP A 102 1.60 1.89 -2.69
C ASP A 102 0.30 1.86 -3.49
N ASN A 103 -0.85 2.15 -2.87
CA ASN A 103 -2.10 2.41 -3.58
C ASN A 103 -3.06 3.24 -2.72
N GLU A 104 -3.10 4.55 -2.97
CA GLU A 104 -3.89 5.50 -2.20
C GLU A 104 -5.41 5.30 -2.31
N SER A 105 -5.87 4.47 -3.25
CA SER A 105 -7.29 4.12 -3.42
C SER A 105 -7.74 2.95 -2.56
N ILE A 106 -6.82 2.25 -1.89
CA ILE A 106 -7.14 1.12 -1.02
C ILE A 106 -7.18 1.62 0.43
N PRO A 107 -8.36 1.63 1.09
CA PRO A 107 -8.44 1.98 2.50
C PRO A 107 -7.67 0.96 3.33
N ALA A 108 -6.99 1.42 4.37
CA ALA A 108 -6.14 0.60 5.21
C ALA A 108 -6.34 0.91 6.70
N ILE A 109 -6.04 -0.09 7.52
CA ILE A 109 -5.87 0.05 8.96
C ILE A 109 -4.40 -0.28 9.24
N GLU A 110 -3.67 0.69 9.80
CA GLU A 110 -2.33 0.47 10.32
C GLU A 110 -2.42 0.20 11.83
N ILE A 111 -1.88 -0.94 12.25
CA ILE A 111 -1.65 -1.25 13.66
C ILE A 111 -0.38 -0.52 14.09
N TYR A 112 -0.54 0.53 14.89
CA TYR A 112 0.57 1.35 15.36
C TYR A 112 1.18 0.72 16.62
N ASN A 113 2.12 -0.19 16.40
CA ASN A 113 2.70 -1.07 17.42
C ASN A 113 4.22 -0.89 17.59
N ASP A 114 4.82 0.05 16.88
CA ASP A 114 6.22 0.41 16.99
C ASP A 114 6.41 1.88 16.62
N TYR A 115 7.56 2.44 16.97
CA TYR A 115 7.93 3.79 16.59
C TYR A 115 8.30 3.87 15.10
N ARG A 116 7.87 4.94 14.44
CA ARG A 116 8.26 5.30 13.08
C ARG A 116 8.98 6.64 13.11
N GLU A 117 10.25 6.65 12.73
CA GLU A 117 11.01 7.88 12.44
C GLU A 117 10.48 8.60 11.20
#